data_AF-A0A0D6PDN6-F1
#
_entry.id   AF-A0A0D6PDN6-F1
#
_cell.length_a   1.000
_cell.length_b   1.000
_cell.length_c   1.000
_cell.angle_alpha   90.00
_cell.angle_beta   90.00
_cell.angle_gamma   90.00
#
_symmetry.space_group_name_H-M   'P 1'
#
loop_
_entity.id
_entity.type
_entity.pdbx_description
1 polymer ?
#
loop_
_entity_poly.entity_id
_entity_poly.type
_entity_poly.pdbx_seq_one_letter_code
_entity_poly.pdbx_strand_id
1 'polypeptide(L)'
;MSKPAGKVAVVTGASKGIGAAIVKARPADSVIDTAVKAFGRLDVLLNISGVYEIQSIEAVTEDYYHKIFDVNELSALLTMRAAVRYLGEGESMINISLVVTSIPPLQSVV
;
A
#
# COMPACT_ATOMS: atom_id res chain seq x y z
N MET A 1 5.81 21.68 10.59
CA MET A 1 4.93 20.50 10.71
C MET A 1 4.89 20.05 12.16
N SER A 2 3.72 20.05 12.80
CA SER A 2 3.57 19.47 14.14
C SER A 2 3.76 17.95 14.08
N LYS A 3 4.36 17.35 15.11
CA LYS A 3 4.47 15.89 15.22
C LYS A 3 3.06 15.27 15.33
N PRO A 4 2.77 14.14 14.67
CA PRO A 4 1.48 13.45 14.77
C PRO A 4 1.34 12.69 16.09
N ALA A 5 1.48 13.38 17.23
CA ALA A 5 1.32 12.76 18.54
C ALA A 5 -0.17 12.39 18.77
N GLY A 6 -0.41 11.14 19.20
CA GLY A 6 -1.75 10.65 19.54
C GLY A 6 -2.62 10.21 18.35
N LYS A 7 -2.09 10.18 17.12
CA LYS A 7 -2.79 9.64 15.95
C LYS A 7 -2.58 8.14 15.80
N VAL A 8 -3.62 7.43 15.39
CA VAL A 8 -3.62 6.00 15.06
C VAL A 8 -3.44 5.84 13.55
N ALA A 9 -2.42 5.08 13.16
CA ALA A 9 -2.12 4.85 11.76
C ALA A 9 -2.09 3.35 11.41
N VAL A 10 -2.68 3.00 10.27
CA VAL A 10 -2.44 1.71 9.61
C VAL A 10 -1.35 1.92 8.55
N VAL A 11 -0.27 1.14 8.64
CA VAL A 11 0.84 1.16 7.69
C VAL A 11 0.94 -0.19 7.00
N THR A 12 0.85 -0.23 5.67
CA THR A 12 0.72 -1.51 4.92
C THR A 12 2.05 -2.10 4.44
N GLY A 13 3.09 -1.27 4.23
CA GLY A 13 4.37 -1.73 3.68
C GLY A 13 5.57 -1.73 4.63
N ALA A 14 5.56 -0.90 5.68
CA ALA A 14 6.67 -0.83 6.65
C ALA A 14 6.64 -1.98 7.68
N SER A 15 5.56 -2.74 7.73
CA SER A 15 5.25 -3.74 8.75
C SER A 15 5.15 -5.13 8.11
N LYS A 16 6.26 -5.88 8.11
CA LYS A 16 6.30 -7.35 7.97
C LYS A 16 5.27 -7.97 6.99
N GLY A 17 5.17 -7.44 5.76
CA GLY A 17 4.38 -8.05 4.69
C GLY A 17 2.86 -7.88 4.75
N ILE A 18 2.32 -6.86 5.44
CA ILE A 18 0.86 -6.60 5.44
C ILE A 18 0.32 -6.40 4.01
N GLY A 19 0.98 -5.64 3.15
CA GLY A 19 0.58 -5.46 1.74
C GLY A 19 0.48 -6.78 0.98
N ALA A 20 1.50 -7.62 1.08
CA ALA A 20 1.50 -8.95 0.46
C ALA A 20 0.42 -9.88 1.07
N ALA A 21 0.18 -9.77 2.38
CA ALA A 21 -0.87 -10.52 3.07
C ALA A 21 -2.26 -10.05 2.65
N ILE A 22 -2.46 -8.75 2.35
CA ILE A 22 -3.75 -8.20 1.93
C ILE A 22 -4.23 -8.83 0.63
N VAL A 23 -3.30 -8.98 -0.32
CA VAL A 23 -3.58 -9.58 -1.62
C VAL A 23 -3.84 -11.09 -1.51
N LYS A 24 -3.05 -11.80 -0.68
CA LYS A 24 -3.00 -13.27 -0.71
C LYS A 24 -3.85 -13.99 0.34
N ALA A 25 -4.05 -13.40 1.51
CA ALA A 25 -4.48 -14.18 2.69
C ALA A 25 -5.33 -13.43 3.72
N ARG A 26 -5.40 -12.10 3.69
CA ARG A 26 -6.13 -11.28 4.67
C ARG A 26 -6.93 -10.20 3.95
N PRO A 27 -8.27 -10.23 3.98
CA PRO A 27 -9.06 -9.14 3.41
C PRO A 27 -8.66 -7.79 4.01
N ALA A 28 -8.48 -6.76 3.17
CA ALA A 28 -8.14 -5.41 3.64
C ALA A 28 -9.09 -4.90 4.74
N ASP A 29 -10.37 -5.25 4.63
CA ASP A 29 -11.40 -4.97 5.63
C ASP A 29 -11.01 -5.50 7.02
N SER A 30 -10.50 -6.73 7.11
CA SER A 30 -10.09 -7.33 8.38
C SER A 30 -8.92 -6.58 9.02
N VAL A 31 -7.97 -6.10 8.22
CA VAL A 31 -6.81 -5.33 8.72
C VAL A 31 -7.26 -4.00 9.31
N ILE A 32 -8.10 -3.26 8.58
CA ILE A 32 -8.64 -1.98 9.02
C ILE A 32 -9.54 -2.16 10.24
N ASP A 33 -10.47 -3.10 10.20
CA ASP A 33 -11.40 -3.35 11.30
C ASP A 33 -10.66 -3.77 12.57
N THR A 34 -9.56 -4.52 12.46
CA THR A 34 -8.73 -4.90 13.61
C THR A 34 -8.10 -3.66 14.26
N ALA A 35 -7.56 -2.74 13.45
CA ALA A 35 -6.99 -1.50 13.97
C ALA A 35 -8.05 -0.63 14.65
N VAL A 36 -9.21 -0.45 14.01
CA VAL A 36 -10.32 0.33 14.59
C VAL A 36 -10.85 -0.31 15.86
N LYS A 37 -11.00 -1.64 15.91
CA LYS A 37 -11.42 -2.35 17.14
C LYS A 37 -10.42 -2.20 18.28
N ALA A 38 -9.12 -2.21 17.97
CA ALA A 38 -8.06 -2.12 18.98
C ALA A 38 -7.89 -0.70 19.55
N PHE A 39 -8.09 0.33 18.72
CA PHE A 39 -7.75 1.72 19.07
C PHE A 39 -8.94 2.69 19.06
N GLY A 40 -10.13 2.22 18.65
CA GLY A 40 -11.37 3.00 18.57
C GLY A 40 -11.45 4.01 17.43
N ARG A 41 -10.37 4.20 16.65
CA ARG A 41 -10.27 5.19 15.56
C ARG A 41 -9.23 4.79 14.51
N LEU A 42 -9.26 5.48 13.38
CA LEU A 42 -8.21 5.46 12.36
C LEU A 42 -7.96 6.89 11.86
N ASP A 43 -6.79 7.44 12.11
CA ASP A 43 -6.47 8.81 11.70
C ASP A 43 -5.73 8.90 10.37
N VAL A 44 -4.90 7.89 10.10
CA VAL A 44 -4.01 7.87 8.94
C VAL A 44 -3.96 6.47 8.34
N LEU A 45 -4.27 6.37 7.05
CA LEU A 45 -3.85 5.22 6.23
C LEU A 45 -2.55 5.59 5.51
N LEU A 46 -1.50 4.82 5.73
CA LEU A 46 -0.22 4.96 5.04
C LEU A 46 0.04 3.73 4.16
N ASN A 47 -0.18 3.90 2.87
CA ASN A 47 0.18 2.90 1.87
C ASN A 47 1.64 3.09 1.45
N ILE A 48 2.47 2.12 1.81
CA ILE A 48 3.91 2.08 1.48
C ILE A 48 4.33 0.68 1.00
N SER A 49 3.36 -0.16 0.64
CA SER A 49 3.63 -1.50 0.13
C SER A 49 4.24 -1.39 -1.27
N GLY A 50 5.44 -1.91 -1.44
CA GLY A 50 6.20 -1.77 -2.68
C GLY A 50 7.16 -2.92 -2.88
N VAL A 51 7.06 -3.60 -4.01
CA VAL A 51 8.08 -4.51 -4.54
C VAL A 51 8.54 -4.00 -5.90
N TYR A 52 9.82 -4.17 -6.17
CA TYR A 52 10.45 -3.76 -7.41
C TYR A 52 11.43 -4.83 -7.86
N GLU A 53 11.37 -5.16 -9.13
CA GLU A 53 12.27 -6.10 -9.80
C GLU A 53 12.51 -5.56 -11.22
N ILE A 54 13.70 -5.82 -11.76
CA ILE A 54 14.05 -5.41 -13.12
C ILE A 54 13.89 -6.63 -14.03
N GLN A 55 13.13 -6.48 -15.10
CA GLN A 55 12.93 -7.53 -16.10
C GLN A 55 12.93 -6.93 -17.50
N SER A 56 13.49 -7.63 -18.48
CA SER A 56 13.36 -7.25 -19.88
C SER A 56 11.95 -7.50 -20.37
N ILE A 57 11.49 -6.75 -21.38
CA ILE A 57 10.11 -6.84 -21.87
C ILE A 57 9.78 -8.23 -22.43
N GLU A 58 10.77 -8.93 -23.01
CA GLU A 58 10.62 -10.28 -23.55
C GLU A 58 10.42 -11.35 -22.47
N ALA A 59 10.88 -11.07 -21.25
CA ALA A 59 10.77 -11.96 -20.11
C ALA A 59 9.55 -11.63 -19.22
N VAL A 60 8.83 -10.53 -19.46
CA VAL A 60 7.65 -10.17 -18.68
C VAL A 60 6.54 -11.21 -18.88
N THR A 61 5.98 -11.69 -17.77
CA THR A 61 4.84 -12.60 -17.75
C THR A 61 3.66 -11.99 -16.98
N GLU A 62 2.48 -12.58 -17.11
CA GLU A 62 1.31 -12.19 -16.31
C GLU A 62 1.54 -12.43 -14.80
N ASP A 63 2.22 -13.52 -14.43
CA ASP A 63 2.62 -13.78 -13.04
C ASP A 63 3.54 -12.68 -12.49
N TYR A 64 4.46 -12.19 -13.32
CA TYR A 64 5.31 -11.05 -12.97
C TYR A 64 4.48 -9.79 -12.75
N TYR A 65 3.51 -9.52 -13.61
CA TYR A 65 2.58 -8.40 -13.45
C TYR A 65 1.84 -8.49 -12.11
N HIS A 66 1.20 -9.62 -11.80
CA HIS A 66 0.48 -9.81 -10.54
C HIS A 66 1.38 -9.70 -9.32
N LYS A 67 2.60 -10.25 -9.39
CA LYS A 67 3.59 -10.12 -8.30
C LYS A 67 3.86 -8.65 -7.94
N ILE A 68 3.98 -7.77 -8.94
CA ILE A 68 4.30 -6.35 -8.73
C ILE A 68 3.03 -5.54 -8.45
N PHE A 69 2.06 -5.58 -9.35
CA PHE A 69 0.89 -4.70 -9.32
C PHE A 69 -0.11 -5.08 -8.23
N ASP A 70 -0.23 -6.37 -7.88
CA ASP A 70 -1.13 -6.71 -6.80
C ASP A 70 -0.62 -6.12 -5.48
N VAL A 71 0.70 -6.19 -5.24
CA VAL A 71 1.30 -5.66 -4.01
C VAL A 71 1.33 -4.13 -4.03
N ASN A 72 1.70 -3.51 -5.15
CA ASN A 72 1.93 -2.06 -5.19
C ASN A 72 0.62 -1.27 -5.34
N GLU A 73 -0.28 -1.74 -6.20
CA GLU A 73 -1.48 -1.00 -6.59
C GLU A 73 -2.75 -1.58 -5.99
N LEU A 74 -2.99 -2.89 -6.19
CA LEU A 74 -4.23 -3.51 -5.73
C LEU A 74 -4.33 -3.47 -4.21
N SER A 75 -3.23 -3.74 -3.48
CA SER A 75 -3.22 -3.68 -2.02
C SER A 75 -3.60 -2.29 -1.49
N ALA A 76 -3.08 -1.23 -2.12
CA ALA A 76 -3.37 0.15 -1.76
C ALA A 76 -4.84 0.51 -2.07
N LEU A 77 -5.36 0.06 -3.21
CA LEU A 77 -6.77 0.27 -3.57
C LEU A 77 -7.71 -0.41 -2.58
N LEU A 78 -7.43 -1.66 -2.23
CA LEU A 78 -8.25 -2.42 -1.29
C LEU A 78 -8.21 -1.84 0.12
N THR A 79 -7.05 -1.34 0.58
CA THR A 79 -6.93 -0.68 1.89
C THR A 79 -7.60 0.67 1.93
N MET A 80 -7.50 1.47 0.87
CA MET A 80 -8.26 2.73 0.75
C MET A 80 -9.76 2.47 0.81
N ARG A 81 -10.26 1.48 0.05
CA ARG A 81 -11.67 1.09 0.07
C ARG A 81 -12.14 0.63 1.45
N ALA A 82 -11.30 -0.11 2.18
CA ALA A 82 -11.60 -0.52 3.54
C ALA A 82 -11.60 0.66 4.52
N ALA A 83 -10.62 1.55 4.41
CA ALA A 83 -10.40 2.67 5.32
C ALA A 83 -11.38 3.84 5.15
N VAL A 84 -11.92 4.06 3.94
CA VAL A 84 -12.79 5.22 3.65
C VAL A 84 -14.03 5.30 4.54
N ARG A 85 -14.48 4.19 5.13
CA ARG A 85 -15.63 4.18 6.07
C ARG A 85 -15.30 4.76 7.45
N TYR A 86 -14.01 4.90 7.77
CA TYR A 86 -13.51 5.38 9.06
C TYR A 86 -12.74 6.69 8.94
N LEU A 87 -12.52 7.19 7.71
CA LEU A 87 -11.75 8.38 7.43
C LEU A 87 -12.68 9.54 7.03
N GLY A 88 -12.60 10.64 7.75
CA GLY A 88 -13.35 11.89 7.55
C GLY A 88 -12.45 13.13 7.56
N GLU A 89 -13.03 14.27 7.95
CA GLU A 89 -12.34 15.56 7.93
C GLU A 89 -11.18 15.60 8.95
N GLY A 90 -9.98 15.97 8.50
CA GLY A 90 -8.77 16.04 9.33
C GLY A 90 -7.96 14.74 9.44
N GLU A 91 -8.49 13.65 8.90
CA GLU A 91 -7.80 12.36 8.73
C GLU A 91 -7.17 12.29 7.33
N SER A 92 -6.29 11.32 7.07
CA SER A 92 -5.50 11.34 5.83
C SER A 92 -5.21 9.96 5.28
N MET A 93 -5.27 9.84 3.95
CA MET A 93 -4.69 8.72 3.20
C MET A 93 -3.43 9.21 2.50
N ILE A 94 -2.31 8.51 2.72
CA ILE A 94 -1.01 8.86 2.16
C ILE A 94 -0.52 7.64 1.38
N ASN A 95 -0.32 7.81 0.07
CA ASN A 95 0.26 6.81 -0.81
C ASN A 95 1.71 7.19 -1.12
N ILE A 96 2.65 6.30 -0.78
CA ILE A 96 4.06 6.45 -1.11
C ILE A 96 4.34 5.66 -2.38
N SER A 97 4.69 6.38 -3.45
CA SER A 97 5.19 5.80 -4.69
C SER A 97 6.70 5.59 -4.64
N LEU A 98 7.24 4.90 -5.66
CA LEU A 98 8.67 4.67 -5.83
C LEU A 98 9.29 5.72 -6.75
N VAL A 99 10.50 6.17 -6.45
CA VAL A 99 11.23 7.16 -7.27
C VAL A 99 11.44 6.71 -8.72
N VAL A 100 11.41 5.40 -8.98
CA VAL A 100 11.54 4.82 -10.33
C VAL A 100 10.44 5.28 -11.29
N THR A 101 9.31 5.80 -10.80
CA THR A 101 8.30 6.43 -11.69
C THR A 101 8.80 7.71 -12.36
N SER A 102 9.89 8.29 -11.86
CA SER A 102 10.46 9.56 -12.35
C SER A 102 11.85 9.39 -12.96
N ILE A 103 12.34 8.15 -13.08
CA ILE A 103 13.65 7.83 -13.66
C ILE A 103 13.40 6.88 -14.84
N PRO A 104 13.86 7.20 -16.07
CA PRO A 104 13.73 6.28 -17.19
C PRO A 104 14.46 4.97 -16.88
N PRO A 105 13.91 3.80 -17.26
CA PRO A 105 14.54 2.52 -16.98
C PRO A 105 15.92 2.48 -17.64
N LEU A 106 16.94 2.05 -16.88
CA LEU A 106 18.32 1.90 -17.38
C LEU A 106 18.42 0.97 -18.60
N GLN A 107 17.42 0.10 -18.79
CA GLN A 107 17.31 -0.85 -19.90
C GLN A 107 16.19 -0.49 -20.89
N SER A 108 15.73 0.76 -20.91
CA SER A 108 14.78 1.24 -21.91
C SER A 108 15.40 1.10 -23.30
N VAL A 109 15.02 0.06 -24.04
CA VAL A 109 15.28 -0.05 -25.47
C VAL A 109 14.29 0.84 -26.21
N VAL A 110 14.64 2.11 -26.33
CA VAL A 110 14.26 2.96 -27.47
C VAL A 110 15.52 3.58 -28.03
#